data_AF-A0A925R2W5-F1
#
_entry.id   AF-A0A925R2W5-F1
#
_cell.length_a   1.000
_cell.length_b   1.000
_cell.length_c   1.000
_cell.angle_alpha   90.00
_cell.angle_beta   90.00
_cell.angle_gamma   90.00
#
_symmetry.space_group_name_H-M   'P 1'
#
loop_
_entity.id
_entity.type
_entity.pdbx_description
1 polymer ?
#
loop_
_entity_poly.entity_id
_entity_poly.type
_entity_poly.pdbx_seq_one_letter_code
_entity_poly.pdbx_strand_id
1 'polypeptide(L)'
;MRTNIVIDDKLMADVMASGDFKTKREAVEEGLRMLKRRKAYAAIRAARGTLFWDDSDEAWAKHRAELAKQGAANPATTTLQEPAAPYNAEPGEQS
;
A
#
# COMPACT_ATOMS: atom_id res chain seq x y z
N MET A 1 -5.27 20.15 -17.73
CA MET A 1 -5.38 21.57 -18.11
C MET A 1 -3.99 22.09 -18.40
N ARG A 2 -3.78 22.81 -19.50
CA ARG A 2 -2.48 23.43 -19.80
C ARG A 2 -2.36 24.75 -19.06
N THR A 3 -1.28 24.91 -18.31
CA THR A 3 -1.05 26.07 -17.44
C THR A 3 0.40 26.52 -17.62
N ASN A 4 0.63 27.83 -17.69
CA ASN A 4 1.97 28.40 -17.69
C ASN A 4 2.33 28.81 -16.27
N ILE A 5 3.40 28.24 -15.72
CA ILE A 5 3.89 28.50 -14.37
C ILE A 5 5.42 28.64 -14.40
N VAL A 6 5.97 29.50 -13.54
CA VAL A 6 7.40 29.65 -13.34
C VAL A 6 7.81 28.73 -12.19
N ILE A 7 8.82 27.88 -12.42
CA ILE A 7 9.36 26.93 -11.44
C ILE A 7 10.86 27.20 -11.31
N ASP A 8 11.39 27.11 -10.10
CA ASP A 8 12.84 27.20 -9.86
C ASP A 8 13.59 26.08 -10.59
N ASP A 9 14.66 26.44 -11.29
CA ASP A 9 15.42 25.50 -12.14
C ASP A 9 16.18 24.46 -11.31
N LYS A 10 16.68 24.83 -10.13
CA LYS A 10 17.38 23.90 -9.24
C LYS A 10 16.39 22.88 -8.69
N LEU A 11 15.22 23.33 -8.25
CA LEU A 11 14.16 22.44 -7.81
C LEU A 11 13.76 21.43 -8.90
N MET A 12 13.58 21.88 -10.14
CA MET A 12 13.23 20.98 -11.23
C MET A 12 14.37 20.00 -11.55
N ALA A 13 15.63 20.46 -11.50
CA ALA A 13 16.79 19.59 -11.69
C ALA A 13 16.87 18.50 -10.62
N ASP A 14 16.68 18.86 -9.34
CA ASP A 14 16.70 17.93 -8.21
C ASP A 14 15.59 16.88 -8.34
N VAL A 15 14.37 17.29 -8.72
CA VAL A 15 13.25 16.36 -8.93
C VAL A 15 13.51 15.41 -10.09
N MET A 16 14.07 15.90 -11.20
CA MET A 16 14.40 15.07 -12.35
C MET A 16 15.59 14.12 -12.08
N ALA A 17 16.52 14.50 -11.20
CA ALA A 17 17.66 13.67 -10.81
C ALA A 17 17.29 12.60 -9.76
N SER A 18 16.32 12.90 -8.88
CA SER A 18 15.90 12.01 -7.79
C SER A 18 14.78 11.04 -8.16
N GLY A 19 13.97 11.34 -9.18
CA GLY A 19 12.85 10.52 -9.60
C GLY A 19 12.99 9.97 -11.01
N ASP A 20 12.28 8.88 -11.29
CA ASP A 20 12.26 8.22 -12.60
C ASP A 20 11.30 8.93 -13.58
N PHE A 21 11.51 10.22 -13.83
CA PHE A 21 10.66 11.01 -14.72
C PHE A 21 11.30 11.21 -16.09
N LYS A 22 10.55 10.96 -17.16
CA LYS A 22 11.03 11.19 -18.54
C LYS A 22 10.87 12.64 -18.96
N THR A 23 9.90 13.35 -18.36
CA THR A 23 9.58 14.73 -18.75
C THR A 23 9.26 15.61 -17.54
N LYS A 24 9.50 16.93 -17.66
CA LYS A 24 9.14 17.91 -16.63
C LYS A 24 7.64 17.89 -16.29
N ARG A 25 6.77 17.62 -17.28
CA ARG A 25 5.31 17.51 -17.06
C ARG A 25 4.97 16.35 -16.12
N GLU A 26 5.59 15.19 -16.35
CA GLU A 26 5.36 13.98 -15.56
C GLU A 26 5.78 14.18 -14.10
N ALA A 27 6.96 14.78 -13.88
CA ALA A 27 7.43 15.15 -12.56
C ALA A 27 6.43 16.06 -11.80
N VAL A 28 5.87 17.07 -12.49
CA VAL A 28 4.87 17.99 -11.91
C VAL A 28 3.56 17.26 -11.60
N GLU A 29 3.09 16.39 -12.49
CA GLU A 29 1.86 15.62 -12.27
C GLU A 29 1.98 14.64 -11.10
N GLU A 30 3.12 13.94 -10.98
CA GLU A 30 3.38 13.07 -9.84
C GLU A 30 3.54 13.85 -8.53
N GLY A 31 4.17 15.03 -8.56
CA GLY A 31 4.21 15.93 -7.41
C GLY A 31 2.80 16.35 -6.94
N LEU A 32 1.91 16.71 -7.86
CA LEU A 32 0.51 17.05 -7.53
C LEU A 32 -0.27 15.84 -7.00
N ARG A 33 -0.05 14.65 -7.57
CA ARG A 33 -0.65 13.39 -7.10
C ARG A 33 -0.17 13.04 -5.69
N MET A 34 1.10 13.28 -5.37
CA MET A 34 1.66 13.12 -4.03
C MET A 34 0.99 14.08 -3.04
N LEU A 35 0.84 15.36 -3.39
CA LEU A 35 0.17 16.35 -2.54
C LEU A 35 -1.28 15.95 -2.23
N LYS A 36 -2.02 15.40 -3.19
CA LYS A 36 -3.37 14.86 -2.95
C LYS A 36 -3.35 13.75 -1.89
N ARG A 37 -2.38 12.83 -1.97
CA ARG A 37 -2.25 11.71 -1.02
C ARG A 37 -1.77 12.14 0.37
N ARG A 38 -1.06 13.27 0.49
CA ARG A 38 -0.46 13.75 1.75
C ARG A 38 -1.45 13.85 2.91
N LYS A 39 -2.70 14.29 2.66
CA LYS A 39 -3.72 14.37 3.72
C LYS A 39 -4.12 12.99 4.26
N ALA A 40 -4.26 12.00 3.38
CA ALA A 40 -4.55 10.62 3.79
C ALA A 40 -3.39 10.05 4.63
N TYR A 41 -2.15 10.27 4.19
CA TYR A 41 -0.97 9.85 4.97
C TYR A 41 -0.86 10.58 6.32
N ALA A 42 -1.25 11.85 6.40
CA ALA A 42 -1.28 12.58 7.66
C ALA A 42 -2.28 11.98 8.65
N ALA A 43 -3.48 11.62 8.18
CA ALA A 43 -4.50 10.96 9.00
C ALA A 43 -4.03 9.59 9.50
N ILE A 44 -3.43 8.77 8.63
CA ILE A 44 -2.85 7.47 9.00
C ILE A 44 -1.73 7.66 10.03
N ARG A 45 -0.86 8.65 9.83
CA ARG A 45 0.21 8.96 10.77
C ARG A 45 -0.32 9.42 12.13
N ALA A 46 -1.40 10.20 12.16
CA ALA A 46 -2.06 10.62 13.40
C ALA A 46 -2.72 9.45 14.13
N ALA A 47 -3.24 8.46 13.39
CA ALA A 47 -3.80 7.23 13.96
C ALA A 47 -2.74 6.26 14.51
N ARG A 48 -1.44 6.53 14.29
CA ARG A 48 -0.35 5.69 14.79
C ARG A 48 -0.34 5.73 16.32
N GLY A 49 -0.50 4.56 16.94
CA GLY A 49 -0.51 4.40 18.40
C GLY A 49 -1.86 4.67 19.05
N THR A 50 -2.87 5.12 18.29
CA THR A 50 -4.26 5.23 18.80
C THR A 50 -5.10 4.01 18.43
N LEU A 51 -4.67 3.22 17.45
CA LEU A 51 -5.40 2.04 17.02
C LEU A 51 -5.18 0.89 18.00
N PHE A 52 -6.25 0.49 18.67
CA PHE A 52 -6.29 -0.74 19.46
C PHE A 52 -6.52 -1.91 18.52
N TRP A 53 -5.53 -2.81 18.44
CA TRP A 53 -5.67 -4.09 17.76
C TRP A 53 -6.08 -5.14 18.81
N ASP A 54 -7.23 -5.77 18.63
CA ASP A 54 -7.69 -6.89 19.45
C ASP A 54 -7.53 -8.18 18.65
N ASP A 55 -6.59 -9.02 19.06
CA ASP A 55 -6.29 -10.32 18.42
C ASP A 55 -6.83 -11.50 19.26
N SER A 56 -7.80 -11.24 20.15
CA SER A 56 -8.43 -12.30 20.92
C SER A 56 -9.38 -13.15 20.06
N ASP A 57 -9.48 -14.43 20.39
CA ASP A 57 -10.43 -15.35 19.74
C ASP A 57 -11.88 -14.86 19.83
N GLU A 58 -12.23 -14.15 20.91
CA GLU A 58 -13.54 -13.54 21.11
C GLU A 58 -13.82 -12.41 20.12
N ALA A 59 -12.85 -11.51 19.90
CA ALA A 59 -12.96 -10.43 18.91
C ALA A 59 -13.13 -11.00 17.50
N TRP A 60 -12.34 -12.02 17.15
CA TRP A 60 -12.47 -12.74 15.89
C TRP A 60 -13.82 -13.45 15.74
N ALA A 61 -14.36 -14.06 16.81
CA ALA A 61 -15.67 -14.69 16.79
C ALA A 61 -16.81 -13.68 16.55
N LYS A 62 -16.75 -12.50 17.18
CA LYS A 62 -17.72 -11.41 16.97
C LYS A 62 -17.69 -10.90 15.54
N HIS A 63 -16.50 -10.67 14.97
CA HIS A 63 -16.34 -10.23 13.59
C HIS A 63 -16.92 -11.25 12.58
N ARG A 64 -16.66 -12.56 12.77
CA ARG A 64 -17.25 -13.62 11.93
C ARG A 64 -18.78 -13.64 12.00
N ALA A 65 -19.34 -13.48 13.19
CA ALA A 65 -20.79 -13.43 13.38
C ALA A 65 -21.44 -12.21 12.72
N GLU A 66 -20.74 -11.07 12.69
CA GLU A 66 -21.20 -9.86 12.00
C GLU A 66 -21.18 -10.02 10.47
N LEU A 67 -20.10 -10.59 9.92
CA LEU A 67 -20.02 -10.91 8.48
C LEU A 67 -21.11 -11.89 8.02
N ALA A 68 -21.43 -12.89 8.85
CA ALA A 68 -22.51 -13.84 8.56
C ALA A 68 -23.89 -13.17 8.48
N LYS A 69 -24.13 -12.12 9.27
CA LYS A 69 -25.38 -11.31 9.19
C LYS A 69 -25.43 -10.45 7.94
N GLN A 70 -24.29 -10.06 7.41
CA GLN A 70 -24.16 -9.26 6.19
C GLN A 70 -24.20 -10.11 4.90
N GLY A 71 -24.42 -11.43 5.01
CA GLY A 71 -24.54 -12.33 3.86
C GLY A 71 -23.22 -12.58 3.12
N ALA A 72 -22.08 -12.20 3.70
CA ALA A 72 -20.77 -12.49 3.15
C ALA A 72 -20.46 -13.99 3.33
N ALA A 73 -19.98 -14.64 2.26
CA ALA A 73 -19.63 -16.06 2.27
C ALA A 73 -18.66 -16.41 3.41
N ASN A 74 -18.87 -17.59 3.99
CA ASN A 74 -18.24 -18.06 5.22
C ASN A 74 -16.70 -17.97 5.16
N PRO A 75 -16.02 -17.20 6.04
CA PRO A 75 -14.55 -17.05 6.00
C PRO A 75 -13.79 -18.33 6.36
N ALA A 76 -14.48 -19.35 6.90
CA ALA A 76 -13.90 -20.67 7.19
C ALA A 76 -13.59 -21.51 5.93
N THR A 77 -14.07 -21.10 4.74
CA THR A 77 -13.78 -21.76 3.45
C THR A 77 -12.83 -20.98 2.56
N THR A 78 -12.23 -19.88 3.02
CA THR A 78 -11.12 -19.24 2.31
C THR A 78 -9.90 -20.14 2.44
N THR A 79 -9.75 -21.10 1.53
CA THR A 79 -8.51 -21.84 1.35
C THR A 79 -7.41 -20.82 1.03
N LEU A 80 -6.47 -20.61 1.97
CA LEU A 80 -5.16 -20.06 1.63
C LEU A 80 -4.51 -21.06 0.67
N GLN A 81 -4.71 -20.87 -0.62
CA GLN A 81 -3.87 -21.49 -1.62
C GLN A 81 -2.57 -20.69 -1.63
N GLU A 82 -1.56 -21.15 -0.89
CA GLU A 82 -0.21 -20.63 -1.07
C GLU A 82 0.17 -20.77 -2.55
N PRO A 83 0.63 -19.71 -3.23
CA PRO A 83 1.16 -19.87 -4.57
C PRO A 83 2.34 -20.83 -4.49
N ALA A 84 2.26 -21.95 -5.23
CA ALA A 84 3.33 -22.94 -5.29
C ALA A 84 4.66 -22.23 -5.62
N ALA A 85 5.60 -22.25 -4.67
CA ALA A 85 6.88 -21.59 -4.84
C ALA A 85 7.65 -22.28 -5.99
N PRO A 86 8.22 -21.53 -6.96
CA PRO A 86 8.82 -22.12 -8.15
C PRO A 86 10.27 -22.62 -7.95
N TYR A 87 10.73 -22.82 -6.71
CA TYR A 87 12.09 -23.30 -6.47
C TYR A 87 12.10 -24.82 -6.29
N ASN A 88 12.79 -25.51 -7.20
CA ASN A 88 13.07 -26.92 -7.08
C ASN A 88 14.24 -27.07 -6.08
N ALA A 89 13.98 -27.58 -4.88
CA ALA A 89 15.05 -27.87 -3.93
C ALA A 89 15.78 -29.14 -4.39
N GLU A 90 16.97 -28.99 -4.97
CA GLU A 90 17.87 -30.13 -5.19
C GLU A 90 18.31 -30.68 -3.82
N PRO A 91 18.17 -32.00 -3.56
CA PRO A 91 18.63 -32.58 -2.31
C PRO A 91 20.17 -32.57 -2.29
N GLY A 92 20.74 -31.74 -1.41
CA GLY A 92 22.18 -31.69 -1.17
C GLY A 92 22.72 -33.06 -0.75
N GLU A 93 23.76 -33.51 -1.45
CA GLU A 93 24.60 -34.65 -1.09
C GLU A 93 25.12 -34.50 0.34
N GLN A 94 24.74 -35.46 1.20
CA GLN A 94 25.34 -35.62 2.52
C GLN A 94 26.66 -36.36 2.36
N SER A 95 27.74 -35.74 2.86
CA SER A 95 29.10 -36.29 2.95
C SER A 95 29.21 -37.44 3.95
#